data_AF-A0AA46DYK3-F1
#
_entry.id   AF-A0AA46DYK3-F1
#
_cell.length_a   1.000
_cell.length_b   1.000
_cell.length_c   1.000
_cell.angle_alpha   90.00
_cell.angle_beta   90.00
_cell.angle_gamma   90.00
#
_symmetry.space_group_name_H-M   'P 1'
#
loop_
_entity.id
_entity.type
_entity.pdbx_description
1 polymer ?
#
loop_
_entity_poly.entity_id
_entity_poly.type
_entity_poly.pdbx_seq_one_letter_code
_entity_poly.pdbx_strand_id
1 'polypeptide(L)'
;MKEKLIDTYNFENKEFLISFLNNNLHLSYSYLKEILEFFYELTTIKQINLIDFLENISFSSKNKKENTKYFIEYIREYRNPTIYNSLKTLKKTLNNIEKRQIKTIYPQYLEGDYLKLEITFTNEKDIEKTIKILSENINNLKSALNIIKKGG
;
A
#
# COMPACT_ATOMS: atom_id res chain seq x y z
N MET A 1 7.23 17.71 15.51
CA MET A 1 5.97 17.15 14.96
C MET A 1 5.98 15.61 14.95
N LYS A 2 7.07 14.97 14.51
CA LYS A 2 7.19 13.49 14.56
C LYS A 2 7.18 12.91 15.98
N GLU A 3 7.96 13.50 16.89
CA GLU A 3 8.00 13.08 18.31
C GLU A 3 6.64 13.18 18.98
N LYS A 4 5.93 14.32 18.83
CA LYS A 4 4.56 14.49 19.32
C LYS A 4 3.59 13.38 18.87
N LEU A 5 3.76 12.86 17.65
CA LEU A 5 2.89 11.77 17.17
C LEU A 5 3.26 10.44 17.84
N ILE A 6 4.56 10.16 17.99
CA ILE A 6 5.07 8.97 18.69
C ILE A 6 4.62 8.97 20.16
N ASP A 7 4.62 10.14 20.81
CA ASP A 7 4.17 10.33 22.19
C ASP A 7 2.73 9.86 22.43
N THR A 8 1.89 9.89 21.39
CA THR A 8 0.49 9.45 21.47
C THR A 8 0.35 7.95 21.78
N TYR A 9 1.35 7.14 21.45
CA TYR A 9 1.26 5.67 21.48
C TYR A 9 1.97 5.02 22.69
N ASN A 10 2.65 5.80 23.55
CA ASN A 10 3.30 5.34 24.79
C ASN A 10 4.15 4.06 24.66
N PHE A 11 5.00 3.97 23.63
CA PHE A 11 5.89 2.81 23.45
C PHE A 11 6.98 2.76 24.54
N GLU A 12 7.20 1.59 25.15
CA GLU A 12 8.25 1.37 26.16
C GLU A 12 9.66 1.68 25.59
N ASN A 13 9.94 1.29 24.35
CA ASN A 13 11.24 1.44 23.68
C ASN A 13 11.30 2.66 22.74
N LYS A 14 10.77 3.79 23.20
CA LYS A 14 10.57 4.99 22.38
C LYS A 14 11.86 5.55 21.76
N GLU A 15 12.96 5.61 22.51
CA GLU A 15 14.23 6.17 22.01
C GLU A 15 14.81 5.33 20.87
N PHE A 16 14.78 4.00 21.04
CA PHE A 16 15.15 3.05 19.99
C PHE A 16 14.29 3.25 18.74
N LEU A 17 12.97 3.39 18.91
CA LEU A 17 12.03 3.61 17.82
C LEU A 17 12.37 4.88 17.02
N ILE A 18 12.57 6.00 17.73
CA ILE A 18 12.91 7.29 17.12
C ILE A 18 14.22 7.18 16.35
N SER A 19 15.23 6.55 16.96
CA SER A 19 16.52 6.29 16.33
C SER A 19 16.36 5.46 15.06
N PHE A 20 15.65 4.32 15.12
CA PHE A 20 15.40 3.46 13.98
C PHE A 20 14.71 4.23 12.84
N LEU A 21 13.62 4.93 13.12
CA LEU A 21 12.83 5.64 12.11
C LEU A 21 13.63 6.78 11.46
N ASN A 22 14.39 7.55 12.25
CA ASN A 22 15.17 8.67 11.73
C ASN A 22 16.43 8.22 10.97
N ASN A 23 17.08 7.15 11.43
CA ASN A 23 18.33 6.68 10.84
C ASN A 23 18.08 5.90 9.55
N ASN A 24 17.00 5.12 9.47
CA ASN A 24 16.77 4.24 8.33
C ASN A 24 15.80 4.79 7.28
N LEU A 25 14.82 5.61 7.69
CA LEU A 25 13.67 5.94 6.85
C LEU A 25 13.53 7.44 6.58
N HIS A 26 13.01 7.77 5.39
CA HIS A 26 12.54 9.11 5.06
C HIS A 26 11.01 9.13 5.06
N LEU A 27 10.42 9.52 6.20
CA LEU A 27 8.98 9.43 6.44
C LEU A 27 8.26 10.77 6.26
N SER A 28 7.19 10.75 5.47
CA SER A 28 6.12 11.75 5.49
C SER A 28 5.27 11.57 6.76
N TYR A 29 4.41 12.54 7.06
CA TYR A 29 3.50 12.43 8.20
C TYR A 29 2.53 11.25 8.08
N SER A 30 1.97 11.02 6.89
CA SER A 30 1.06 9.90 6.61
C SER A 30 1.73 8.54 6.85
N TYR A 31 2.94 8.35 6.31
CA TYR A 31 3.69 7.11 6.54
C TYR A 31 4.10 6.90 7.98
N LEU A 32 4.49 7.97 8.69
CA LEU A 32 4.79 7.86 10.12
C LEU A 32 3.55 7.39 10.89
N LYS A 33 2.38 7.97 10.62
CA LYS A 33 1.13 7.56 11.28
C LYS A 33 0.82 6.08 11.03
N GLU A 34 0.87 5.65 9.78
CA GLU A 34 0.62 4.25 9.40
C GLU A 34 1.58 3.27 10.10
N ILE A 35 2.87 3.61 10.17
CA ILE A 35 3.88 2.79 10.86
C ILE A 35 3.58 2.71 12.35
N LEU A 36 3.24 3.82 13.01
CA LEU A 36 2.98 3.82 14.45
C LEU A 36 1.71 3.05 14.81
N GLU A 37 0.65 3.16 14.01
CA GLU A 37 -0.55 2.33 14.16
C GLU A 37 -0.23 0.84 14.05
N PHE A 38 0.63 0.47 13.09
CA PHE A 38 1.08 -0.91 12.94
C PHE A 38 1.93 -1.39 14.13
N PHE A 39 2.88 -0.57 14.61
CA PHE A 39 3.68 -0.93 15.78
C PHE A 39 2.83 -1.08 17.04
N TYR A 40 1.84 -0.22 17.22
CA TYR A 40 0.89 -0.34 18.32
C TYR A 40 0.07 -1.64 18.24
N GLU A 41 -0.40 -2.02 17.04
CA GLU A 41 -1.03 -3.32 16.82
C GLU A 41 -0.08 -4.48 17.16
N LEU A 42 1.18 -4.43 16.71
CA LEU A 42 2.17 -5.47 17.00
C LEU A 42 2.37 -5.64 18.50
N THR A 43 2.60 -4.56 19.24
CA THR A 43 2.93 -4.63 20.67
C THR A 43 1.71 -4.89 21.54
N THR A 44 0.57 -4.25 21.26
CA THR A 44 -0.61 -4.32 22.15
C THR A 44 -1.55 -5.48 21.83
N ILE A 45 -1.77 -5.77 20.54
CA ILE A 45 -2.71 -6.82 20.12
C ILE A 45 -1.96 -8.14 19.94
N LYS A 46 -0.84 -8.12 19.21
CA LYS A 46 -0.09 -9.35 18.87
C LYS A 46 0.98 -9.72 19.90
N GLN A 47 1.25 -8.84 20.88
CA GLN A 47 2.25 -9.02 21.93
C GLN A 47 3.66 -9.35 21.38
N ILE A 48 3.99 -8.79 20.23
CA ILE A 48 5.29 -8.97 19.56
C ILE A 48 6.26 -7.94 20.12
N ASN A 49 7.47 -8.38 20.47
CA ASN A 49 8.56 -7.50 20.82
C ASN A 49 8.98 -6.68 19.59
N LEU A 50 8.82 -5.37 19.69
CA LEU A 50 9.07 -4.46 18.58
C LEU A 50 10.55 -4.35 18.22
N ILE A 51 11.48 -4.50 19.19
CA ILE A 51 12.91 -4.47 18.91
C ILE A 51 13.28 -5.69 18.06
N ASP A 52 12.89 -6.89 18.50
CA ASP A 52 13.16 -8.14 17.78
C ASP A 52 12.56 -8.09 16.36
N PHE A 53 11.35 -7.54 16.21
CA PHE A 53 10.73 -7.35 14.90
C PHE A 53 11.58 -6.44 13.98
N LEU A 54 12.08 -5.32 14.51
CA LEU A 54 12.83 -4.33 13.74
C LEU A 54 14.26 -4.78 13.43
N GLU A 55 14.89 -5.55 14.31
CA GLU A 55 16.24 -6.10 14.08
C GLU A 55 16.28 -7.13 12.95
N ASN A 56 15.17 -7.84 12.71
CA ASN A 56 15.06 -8.78 11.59
C ASN A 56 14.95 -8.10 10.21
N ILE A 57 14.86 -6.77 10.16
CA ILE A 57 14.66 -6.02 8.92
C ILE A 57 16.01 -5.47 8.46
N SER A 58 16.49 -5.98 7.32
CA SER A 58 17.71 -5.47 6.68
C SER A 58 17.38 -4.49 5.56
N PHE A 59 17.98 -3.31 5.61
CA PHE A 59 17.89 -2.33 4.54
C PHE A 59 19.08 -2.49 3.59
N SER A 60 18.80 -2.77 2.33
CA SER A 60 19.82 -2.97 1.30
C SER A 60 20.28 -1.67 0.63
N SER A 61 19.52 -0.58 0.78
CA SER A 61 19.82 0.70 0.13
C SER A 61 20.36 1.75 1.12
N LYS A 62 21.35 2.51 0.66
CA LYS A 62 21.79 3.75 1.36
C LYS A 62 20.75 4.87 1.22
N ASN A 63 19.77 4.73 0.33
CA ASN A 63 18.73 5.71 0.08
C ASN A 63 17.53 5.50 1.02
N LYS A 64 17.38 6.39 2.01
CA LYS A 64 16.28 6.34 2.98
C LYS A 64 14.88 6.36 2.34
N LYS A 65 14.69 6.94 1.15
CA LYS A 65 13.39 6.94 0.46
C LYS A 65 13.03 5.55 -0.09
N GLU A 66 14.02 4.81 -0.58
CA GLU A 66 13.83 3.42 -1.03
C GLU A 66 13.57 2.51 0.15
N ASN A 67 14.31 2.70 1.25
CA ASN A 67 14.08 1.98 2.50
C ASN A 67 12.67 2.23 3.04
N THR A 68 12.16 3.46 2.98
CA THR A 68 10.75 3.75 3.33
C THR A 68 9.77 2.94 2.49
N LYS A 69 9.94 2.90 1.16
CA LYS A 69 9.04 2.15 0.29
C LYS A 69 9.06 0.66 0.63
N TYR A 70 10.25 0.09 0.76
CA TYR A 70 10.45 -1.30 1.14
C TYR A 70 9.81 -1.60 2.50
N PHE A 71 10.05 -0.76 3.51
CA PHE A 71 9.51 -0.95 4.85
C PHE A 71 7.98 -0.90 4.87
N ILE A 72 7.38 0.06 4.16
CA ILE A 72 5.91 0.17 4.05
C ILE A 72 5.31 -1.07 3.37
N GLU A 73 5.95 -1.57 2.31
CA GLU A 73 5.52 -2.82 1.67
C GLU A 73 5.62 -4.00 2.62
N TYR A 74 6.75 -4.14 3.31
CA TYR A 74 6.99 -5.19 4.30
C TYR A 74 5.95 -5.20 5.41
N ILE A 75 5.67 -4.06 6.06
CA ILE A 75 4.69 -4.01 7.17
C ILE A 75 3.27 -4.27 6.68
N ARG A 76 2.90 -3.84 5.46
CA ARG A 76 1.57 -4.09 4.89
C ARG A 76 1.36 -5.56 4.59
N GLU A 77 2.37 -6.21 4.02
CA GLU A 77 2.39 -7.65 3.78
C GLU A 77 2.33 -8.43 5.10
N TYR A 78 3.10 -8.02 6.10
CA TYR A 78 3.07 -8.64 7.43
C TYR A 78 1.70 -8.48 8.11
N ARG A 79 1.10 -7.29 8.01
CA ARG A 79 -0.19 -6.97 8.65
C ARG A 79 -1.32 -7.81 8.09
N ASN A 80 -1.41 -7.92 6.75
CA ASN A 80 -2.48 -8.65 6.04
C ASN A 80 -1.94 -9.28 4.74
N PRO A 81 -1.30 -10.47 4.80
CA PRO A 81 -0.61 -11.05 3.65
C PRO A 81 -1.57 -11.41 2.50
N THR A 82 -2.77 -11.90 2.82
CA THR A 82 -3.78 -12.25 1.82
C THR A 82 -4.24 -11.02 1.04
N ILE A 83 -4.67 -9.96 1.74
CA ILE A 83 -5.11 -8.71 1.12
C ILE A 83 -3.96 -8.07 0.32
N TYR A 84 -2.73 -8.07 0.86
CA TYR A 84 -1.58 -7.51 0.16
C TYR A 84 -1.28 -8.24 -1.16
N ASN A 85 -1.29 -9.57 -1.15
CA ASN A 85 -1.07 -10.38 -2.34
C ASN A 85 -2.20 -10.21 -3.37
N SER A 86 -3.44 -10.12 -2.91
CA SER A 86 -4.60 -9.85 -3.76
C SER A 86 -4.52 -8.44 -4.38
N LEU A 87 -4.13 -7.40 -3.63
CA LEU A 87 -3.86 -6.06 -4.15
C LEU A 87 -2.71 -6.02 -5.16
N LYS A 88 -1.63 -6.77 -4.90
CA LYS A 88 -0.48 -6.87 -5.82
C LYS A 88 -0.90 -7.52 -7.14
N THR A 89 -1.73 -8.56 -7.08
CA THR A 89 -2.30 -9.21 -8.26
C THR A 89 -3.24 -8.28 -9.01
N LEU A 90 -4.15 -7.62 -8.30
CA LEU A 90 -5.07 -6.62 -8.85
C LEU A 90 -4.32 -5.52 -9.61
N LYS A 91 -3.29 -4.93 -9.00
CA LYS A 91 -2.45 -3.90 -9.65
C LYS A 91 -1.80 -4.41 -10.93
N LYS A 92 -1.27 -5.63 -10.94
CA LYS A 92 -0.72 -6.25 -12.16
C LYS A 92 -1.78 -6.43 -13.24
N THR A 93 -2.98 -6.87 -12.86
CA THR A 93 -4.11 -7.03 -13.79
C THR A 93 -4.55 -5.70 -14.38
N LEU A 94 -4.59 -4.64 -13.56
CA LEU A 94 -5.04 -3.30 -13.98
C LEU A 94 -3.97 -2.51 -14.74
N ASN A 95 -2.67 -2.81 -14.56
CA ASN A 95 -1.57 -2.14 -15.27
C ASN A 95 -1.70 -2.16 -16.81
N ASN A 96 -2.35 -3.19 -17.36
CA ASN A 96 -2.59 -3.29 -18.80
C ASN A 96 -3.73 -2.38 -19.29
N ILE A 97 -4.61 -1.98 -18.37
CA ILE A 97 -5.79 -1.14 -18.62
C ILE A 97 -5.48 0.32 -18.30
N GLU A 98 -4.73 0.59 -17.22
CA GLU A 98 -4.34 1.94 -16.84
C GLU A 98 -3.45 2.57 -17.90
N LYS A 99 -3.98 3.62 -18.52
CA LYS A 99 -3.32 4.44 -19.53
C LYS A 99 -3.61 5.90 -19.21
N ARG A 100 -2.94 6.85 -19.87
CA ARG A 100 -3.10 8.30 -19.63
C ARG A 100 -4.57 8.77 -19.59
N GLN A 101 -5.47 8.07 -20.28
CA GLN A 101 -6.90 8.41 -20.40
C GLN A 101 -7.82 7.57 -19.51
N ILE A 102 -7.34 6.46 -18.92
CA ILE A 102 -8.17 5.52 -18.15
C ILE A 102 -7.55 5.36 -16.75
N LYS A 103 -8.32 5.78 -15.74
CA LYS A 103 -7.97 5.63 -14.33
C LYS A 103 -8.87 4.58 -13.69
N THR A 104 -8.27 3.68 -12.91
CA THR A 104 -9.05 2.71 -12.13
C THR A 104 -9.19 3.18 -10.68
N ILE A 105 -10.37 2.97 -10.10
CA ILE A 105 -10.67 3.32 -8.71
C ILE A 105 -11.35 2.10 -8.07
N TYR A 106 -10.81 1.67 -6.93
CA TYR A 106 -11.27 0.52 -6.16
C TYR A 106 -10.99 0.76 -4.66
N PRO A 107 -11.69 0.05 -3.76
CA PRO A 107 -11.47 0.15 -2.31
C PRO A 107 -10.02 -0.17 -1.93
N GLN A 108 -9.45 0.60 -1.00
CA GLN A 108 -8.02 0.56 -0.68
C GLN A 108 -7.60 -0.78 -0.05
N TYR A 109 -8.51 -1.43 0.67
CA TYR A 109 -8.30 -2.68 1.40
C TYR A 109 -9.20 -3.81 0.88
N LEU A 110 -9.73 -3.69 -0.35
CA LEU A 110 -10.66 -4.65 -0.97
C LEU A 110 -11.96 -4.87 -0.17
N GLU A 111 -12.37 -3.88 0.62
CA GLU A 111 -13.54 -3.91 1.50
C GLU A 111 -14.89 -3.68 0.80
N GLY A 112 -14.91 -3.62 -0.53
CA GLY A 112 -16.11 -3.33 -1.32
C GLY A 112 -16.24 -4.25 -2.53
N ASP A 113 -17.22 -3.97 -3.39
CA ASP A 113 -17.62 -4.87 -4.48
C ASP A 113 -17.56 -4.21 -5.87
N TYR A 114 -16.87 -3.07 -5.97
CA TYR A 114 -16.82 -2.25 -7.17
C TYR A 114 -15.42 -2.06 -7.75
N LEU A 115 -15.36 -1.96 -9.08
CA LEU A 115 -14.26 -1.42 -9.84
C LEU A 115 -14.82 -0.29 -10.70
N LYS A 116 -14.38 0.95 -10.46
CA LYS A 116 -14.78 2.12 -11.25
C LYS A 116 -13.68 2.45 -12.25
N LEU A 117 -14.08 2.73 -13.49
CA LEU A 117 -13.22 3.27 -14.52
C LEU A 117 -13.60 4.74 -14.74
N GLU A 118 -12.64 5.64 -14.59
CA GLU A 118 -12.78 7.05 -14.96
C GLU A 118 -12.02 7.29 -16.26
N ILE A 119 -12.72 7.81 -17.26
CA ILE A 119 -12.18 8.00 -18.61
C ILE A 119 -12.33 9.46 -19.00
N THR A 120 -11.24 10.05 -19.48
CA THR A 120 -11.23 11.44 -19.95
C THR A 120 -10.90 11.48 -21.44
N PHE A 121 -11.83 12.01 -22.25
CA PHE A 121 -11.63 12.22 -23.67
C PHE A 121 -11.37 13.69 -23.97
N THR A 122 -10.36 13.97 -24.79
CA THR A 122 -10.05 15.32 -25.28
C THR A 122 -10.19 15.44 -26.80
N ASN A 123 -10.38 14.33 -27.51
CA ASN A 123 -10.69 14.27 -28.93
C ASN A 123 -11.44 12.97 -29.27
N GLU A 124 -12.12 12.94 -30.43
CA GLU A 124 -12.94 11.79 -30.86
C GLU A 124 -12.12 10.52 -31.14
N LYS A 125 -10.90 10.66 -31.68
CA LYS A 125 -10.02 9.50 -31.99
C LYS A 125 -9.62 8.71 -30.74
N ASP A 126 -9.64 9.35 -29.57
CA ASP A 126 -9.35 8.69 -28.28
C ASP A 126 -10.51 7.80 -27.80
N ILE A 127 -11.74 8.07 -28.25
CA ILE A 127 -12.92 7.27 -27.89
C ILE A 127 -12.79 5.86 -28.45
N GLU A 128 -12.58 5.73 -29.76
CA GLU A 128 -12.45 4.42 -30.41
C GLU A 128 -11.27 3.60 -29.86
N LYS A 129 -10.13 4.25 -29.65
CA LYS A 129 -8.94 3.61 -29.07
C LYS A 129 -9.22 3.09 -27.65
N THR A 130 -9.89 3.88 -26.83
CA THR A 130 -10.22 3.49 -25.46
C THR A 130 -11.21 2.33 -25.42
N ILE A 131 -12.26 2.38 -26.24
CA ILE A 131 -13.22 1.28 -26.36
C ILE A 131 -12.51 -0.01 -26.79
N LYS A 132 -11.58 0.07 -27.74
CA LYS A 132 -10.76 -1.08 -28.18
C LYS A 132 -9.93 -1.65 -27.04
N ILE A 133 -9.20 -0.82 -26.30
CA ILE A 133 -8.40 -1.25 -25.13
C ILE A 133 -9.28 -1.96 -24.10
N LEU A 134 -10.45 -1.39 -23.78
CA LEU A 134 -11.38 -1.98 -22.81
C LEU A 134 -11.93 -3.33 -23.29
N SER A 135 -12.23 -3.43 -24.58
CA SER A 135 -12.73 -4.66 -25.21
C SER A 135 -11.68 -5.78 -25.17
N GLU A 136 -10.43 -5.46 -25.52
CA GLU A 136 -9.30 -6.39 -25.47
C GLU A 136 -8.97 -6.85 -24.04
N ASN A 137 -9.30 -6.04 -23.02
CA ASN A 137 -9.03 -6.31 -21.61
C ASN A 137 -10.25 -6.74 -20.80
N ILE A 138 -11.36 -7.13 -21.44
CA ILE A 138 -12.61 -7.44 -20.73
C ILE A 138 -12.45 -8.56 -19.69
N ASN A 139 -11.62 -9.57 -19.98
CA ASN A 139 -11.33 -10.67 -19.04
C ASN A 139 -10.49 -10.19 -17.85
N ASN A 140 -9.56 -9.27 -18.07
CA ASN A 140 -8.77 -8.65 -17.00
C ASN A 140 -9.67 -7.82 -16.09
N LEU A 141 -10.63 -7.06 -16.64
CA LEU A 141 -11.61 -6.31 -15.86
C LEU A 141 -12.52 -7.22 -15.01
N LYS A 142 -13.00 -8.32 -15.58
CA LYS A 142 -13.79 -9.33 -14.84
C LYS A 142 -12.96 -9.97 -13.72
N SER A 143 -11.71 -10.33 -14.00
CA SER A 143 -10.79 -10.89 -13.01
C SER A 143 -10.51 -9.90 -11.87
N ALA A 144 -10.24 -8.63 -12.21
CA ALA A 144 -10.03 -7.56 -11.24
C ALA A 144 -11.24 -7.38 -10.32
N LEU A 145 -12.46 -7.35 -10.87
CA LEU A 145 -13.69 -7.27 -10.08
C LEU A 145 -13.87 -8.48 -9.16
N ASN A 146 -13.53 -9.69 -9.62
CA ASN A 146 -13.59 -10.89 -8.80
C ASN A 146 -12.57 -10.88 -7.64
N ILE A 147 -11.36 -10.35 -7.87
CA ILE A 147 -10.37 -10.17 -6.80
C ILE A 147 -10.91 -9.22 -5.73
N ILE A 148 -11.51 -8.10 -6.15
CA ILE A 148 -12.10 -7.11 -5.24
C ILE A 148 -13.24 -7.74 -4.42
N LYS A 149 -14.19 -8.41 -5.06
CA LYS A 149 -15.34 -9.04 -4.39
C LYS A 149 -14.97 -10.12 -3.38
N LYS A 150 -13.84 -10.78 -3.56
CA LYS A 150 -13.36 -11.82 -2.64
C LYS A 150 -12.68 -11.24 -1.40
N GLY A 151 -12.37 -9.95 -1.38
CA GLY A 151 -11.87 -9.24 -0.19
C GLY A 151 -10.44 -9.57 0.22
N GLY A 152 -9.69 -10.30 -0.60
CA GLY A 152 -8.43 -10.92 -0.19
C GLY A 152 -8.49 -12.42 -0.31
#